data_AF-A0A365UBD9-F1
#
_entry.id   AF-A0A365UBD9-F1
#
_cell.length_a   1.000
_cell.length_b   1.000
_cell.length_c   1.000
_cell.angle_alpha   90.00
_cell.angle_beta   90.00
_cell.angle_gamma   90.00
#
_symmetry.space_group_name_H-M   'P 1'
#
loop_
_entity.id
_entity.type
_entity.pdbx_description
1 polymer ?
#
loop_
_entity_poly.entity_id
_entity_poly.type
_entity_poly.pdbx_seq_one_letter_code
_entity_poly.pdbx_strand_id
1 'polypeptide(L)'
;MTRILTLLLALGLVAACTTGDETNPFNRAAEDAGGDGTDGDADGDADGDTPPGDDGEPIESDRVLPPGTASPTPDAGIFRREARDEELGNGFAESVSYDEQNDLFYVDNLGFDGDNFYARDDQVPSLDTATPGSRRDTGRFAVYENTGTVTDPLNSEPINQFAHKGIYAVSMSGSTEFAIVRTGAYQGYGFGGYIYQRNDTDAAGNPVSVTLPTSGQANYQGEYAGLRDFQNRGGLEYVSGDVNMAIDFEDFNDPTAVQGEIVNRRVYAMDGTDITQTIVDALGTGGSALPILSFKVGSGVLDENGEITGEAFSTYVSVDGSGNATIEEYEAGNYYAILSGDNAEEVVGIVVVEGEDPRNENVTFRETGGFIATR
;
A
#
# COMPACT_ATOMS: atom_id res chain seq x y z
N MET A 1 40.60 23.80 -62.47
CA MET A 1 39.85 22.55 -62.77
C MET A 1 38.98 22.24 -61.57
N THR A 2 37.67 22.40 -61.77
CA THR A 2 36.51 21.77 -61.09
C THR A 2 36.49 21.61 -59.57
N ARG A 3 35.69 22.45 -58.89
CA ARG A 3 34.65 22.12 -57.87
C ARG A 3 33.74 23.36 -57.69
N ILE A 4 32.79 23.59 -58.60
CA ILE A 4 31.34 23.30 -58.50
C ILE A 4 30.74 23.60 -57.11
N LEU A 5 29.97 24.69 -57.12
CA LEU A 5 28.98 25.20 -56.19
C LEU A 5 27.79 24.25 -56.08
N THR A 6 27.24 23.97 -54.89
CA THR A 6 25.77 23.81 -54.75
C THR A 6 25.30 24.02 -53.31
N LEU A 7 24.47 25.06 -53.17
CA LEU A 7 23.54 25.32 -52.09
C LEU A 7 22.26 24.51 -52.40
N LEU A 8 21.69 23.78 -51.43
CA LEU A 8 20.31 23.27 -51.57
C LEU A 8 19.62 23.11 -50.21
N LEU A 9 18.46 23.74 -50.16
CA LEU A 9 17.42 23.74 -49.13
C LEU A 9 16.72 22.37 -49.07
N ALA A 10 16.29 21.93 -47.89
CA ALA A 10 15.14 21.02 -47.75
C ALA A 10 14.41 21.27 -46.42
N LEU A 11 13.14 21.63 -46.55
CA LEU A 11 12.14 21.76 -45.48
C LEU A 11 11.47 20.40 -45.23
N GLY A 12 11.09 20.16 -43.97
CA GLY A 12 9.82 19.52 -43.61
C GLY A 12 9.83 18.04 -43.23
N LEU A 13 9.45 17.74 -41.97
CA LEU A 13 8.26 16.95 -41.61
C LEU A 13 8.04 16.98 -40.09
N VAL A 14 6.81 17.31 -39.70
CA VAL A 14 6.23 17.12 -38.36
C VAL A 14 5.28 15.92 -38.47
N ALA A 15 5.43 14.93 -37.60
CA ALA A 15 4.44 13.91 -37.18
C ALA A 15 5.07 13.21 -35.95
N ALA A 16 4.60 13.42 -34.72
CA ALA A 16 3.41 12.83 -34.06
C ALA A 16 3.60 11.35 -33.64
N CYS A 17 3.76 11.19 -32.33
CA CYS A 17 3.27 10.15 -31.40
C CYS A 17 3.50 8.63 -31.64
N THR A 18 3.55 7.95 -30.49
CA THR A 18 3.53 6.48 -30.25
C THR A 18 4.91 5.83 -30.48
N THR A 19 5.55 5.21 -29.49
CA THR A 19 5.01 4.20 -28.57
C THR A 19 5.56 4.38 -27.15
N GLY A 20 4.65 4.44 -26.17
CA GLY A 20 4.93 3.88 -24.86
C GLY A 20 4.85 2.39 -25.06
N ASP A 21 6.01 1.74 -25.15
CA ASP A 21 6.04 0.28 -25.20
C ASP A 21 5.51 -0.23 -23.85
N GLU A 22 4.46 -1.04 -23.93
CA GLU A 22 3.75 -1.74 -22.84
C GLU A 22 4.67 -2.75 -22.13
N THR A 23 5.76 -2.26 -21.58
CA THR A 23 6.69 -3.00 -20.70
C THR A 23 6.48 -2.59 -19.25
N ASN A 24 5.24 -2.18 -18.93
CA ASN A 24 4.84 -2.02 -17.55
C ASN A 24 4.84 -3.43 -16.90
N PRO A 25 5.67 -3.69 -15.86
CA PRO A 25 5.65 -4.94 -15.13
C PRO A 25 4.28 -5.22 -14.47
N PHE A 26 3.39 -4.24 -14.40
CA PHE A 26 2.05 -4.33 -13.83
C PHE A 26 0.93 -4.63 -14.86
N ASN A 27 1.23 -4.74 -16.17
CA ASN A 27 0.22 -5.08 -17.19
C ASN A 27 0.71 -6.23 -18.10
N ARG A 28 0.53 -7.47 -17.66
CA ARG A 28 0.38 -8.61 -18.58
C ARG A 28 -1.07 -9.03 -18.61
N ALA A 29 -1.80 -8.56 -19.63
CA ALA A 29 -3.12 -9.09 -19.93
C ALA A 29 -3.00 -10.57 -20.31
N ALA A 30 -3.81 -11.41 -19.67
CA ALA A 30 -4.01 -12.79 -20.08
C ALA A 30 -4.51 -12.80 -21.53
N GLU A 31 -3.81 -13.52 -22.41
CA GLU A 31 -4.26 -13.75 -23.77
C GLU A 31 -5.47 -14.72 -23.72
N ASP A 32 -6.67 -14.16 -23.88
CA ASP A 32 -7.89 -14.94 -24.09
C ASP A 32 -7.92 -15.46 -25.54
N ALA A 33 -7.96 -16.77 -25.68
CA ALA A 33 -7.87 -17.48 -26.94
C ALA A 33 -9.25 -18.00 -27.39
N GLY A 34 -9.76 -17.42 -28.47
CA GLY A 34 -10.83 -17.99 -29.32
C GLY A 34 -12.24 -17.64 -28.84
N GLY A 35 -13.25 -17.45 -29.69
CA GLY A 35 -13.41 -17.73 -31.11
C GLY A 35 -14.93 -17.75 -31.34
N ASP A 36 -15.39 -16.98 -32.33
CA ASP A 36 -16.80 -16.83 -32.73
C ASP A 36 -17.41 -18.13 -33.27
N GLY A 37 -18.67 -18.42 -32.90
CA GLY A 37 -19.63 -19.00 -33.85
C GLY A 37 -20.46 -20.23 -33.44
N THR A 38 -21.75 -19.97 -33.16
CA THR A 38 -22.97 -20.67 -33.62
C THR A 38 -23.62 -21.83 -32.85
N ASP A 39 -24.95 -21.70 -32.74
CA ASP A 39 -25.99 -22.52 -32.11
C ASP A 39 -26.18 -23.94 -32.66
N GLY A 40 -26.70 -24.84 -31.81
CA GLY A 40 -27.38 -26.07 -32.24
C GLY A 40 -27.79 -27.00 -31.10
N ASP A 41 -29.07 -26.96 -30.70
CA ASP A 41 -29.75 -27.96 -29.85
C ASP A 41 -29.73 -29.37 -30.48
N ALA A 42 -29.47 -30.40 -29.68
CA ALA A 42 -30.10 -31.73 -29.79
C ALA A 42 -29.82 -32.63 -28.56
N ASP A 43 -30.89 -33.15 -27.97
CA ASP A 43 -30.95 -34.15 -26.90
C ASP A 43 -30.22 -35.46 -27.24
N GLY A 44 -29.62 -36.09 -26.21
CA GLY A 44 -29.04 -37.44 -26.31
C GLY A 44 -28.57 -38.00 -24.98
N ASP A 45 -29.47 -38.72 -24.31
CA ASP A 45 -29.28 -39.52 -23.09
C ASP A 45 -28.21 -40.62 -23.28
N ALA A 46 -27.21 -40.67 -22.39
CA ALA A 46 -26.27 -41.79 -22.28
C ALA A 46 -25.66 -41.87 -20.86
N ASP A 47 -26.12 -42.86 -20.10
CA ASP A 47 -25.56 -43.33 -18.83
C ASP A 47 -24.04 -43.58 -18.92
N GLY A 48 -23.29 -42.93 -18.02
CA GLY A 48 -21.87 -43.17 -17.80
C GLY A 48 -21.43 -42.77 -16.40
N ASP A 49 -21.21 -43.77 -15.54
CA ASP A 49 -20.58 -43.65 -14.21
C ASP A 49 -19.34 -42.75 -14.27
N THR A 50 -19.45 -41.55 -13.70
CA THR A 50 -18.33 -40.64 -13.44
C THR A 50 -18.15 -40.59 -11.91
N PRO A 51 -16.93 -40.72 -11.36
CA PRO A 51 -16.72 -40.54 -9.92
C PRO A 51 -17.22 -39.14 -9.52
N PRO A 52 -17.70 -38.92 -8.28
CA PRO A 52 -18.12 -37.58 -7.89
C PRO A 52 -16.92 -36.65 -8.06
N GLY A 53 -17.01 -35.80 -9.07
CA GLY A 53 -16.11 -34.67 -9.23
C GLY A 53 -16.32 -33.79 -8.02
N ASP A 54 -15.23 -33.31 -7.47
CA ASP A 54 -15.22 -32.23 -6.50
C ASP A 54 -15.76 -30.98 -7.22
N ASP A 55 -17.07 -30.80 -7.14
CA ASP A 55 -17.82 -29.63 -7.57
C ASP A 55 -18.09 -28.72 -6.37
N GLY A 56 -17.09 -28.58 -5.49
CA GLY A 56 -17.06 -27.49 -4.53
C GLY A 56 -17.19 -26.15 -5.26
N GLU A 57 -18.37 -25.54 -5.15
CA GLU A 57 -18.53 -24.11 -5.37
C GLU A 57 -17.53 -23.39 -4.44
N PRO A 58 -16.80 -22.37 -4.91
CA PRO A 58 -15.93 -21.57 -4.05
C PRO A 58 -16.76 -21.07 -2.87
N ILE A 59 -16.18 -21.11 -1.67
CA ILE A 59 -16.83 -20.47 -0.51
C ILE A 59 -16.97 -18.98 -0.82
N GLU A 60 -18.21 -18.51 -0.94
CA GLU A 60 -18.51 -17.08 -1.00
C GLU A 60 -18.15 -16.46 0.35
N SER A 61 -16.96 -15.87 0.44
CA SER A 61 -16.58 -15.03 1.57
C SER A 61 -17.28 -13.65 1.44
N ASP A 62 -17.87 -13.17 2.53
CA ASP A 62 -18.43 -11.82 2.65
C ASP A 62 -17.34 -10.75 2.87
N ARG A 63 -16.06 -11.13 2.80
CA ARG A 63 -14.92 -10.22 2.91
C ARG A 63 -14.87 -9.23 1.77
N VAL A 64 -14.76 -7.95 2.13
CA VAL A 64 -14.53 -6.86 1.19
C VAL A 64 -13.03 -6.63 1.07
N LEU A 65 -12.44 -7.09 -0.04
CA LEU A 65 -11.05 -6.80 -0.38
C LEU A 65 -10.93 -5.46 -1.12
N PRO A 66 -9.82 -4.74 -0.99
CA PRO A 66 -9.52 -3.62 -1.87
C PRO A 66 -9.47 -4.07 -3.34
N PRO A 67 -9.78 -3.18 -4.31
CA PRO A 67 -9.73 -3.54 -5.73
C PRO A 67 -8.31 -3.96 -6.15
N GLY A 68 -8.21 -4.78 -7.20
CA GLY A 68 -6.94 -5.31 -7.66
C GLY A 68 -7.11 -6.57 -8.52
N THR A 69 -6.25 -7.57 -8.33
CA THR A 69 -6.32 -8.87 -9.01
C THR A 69 -7.73 -9.47 -8.93
N ALA A 70 -8.37 -9.67 -10.08
CA ALA A 70 -9.77 -10.09 -10.16
C ALA A 70 -9.98 -11.56 -9.77
N SER A 71 -8.98 -12.42 -10.02
CA SER A 71 -9.02 -13.85 -9.73
C SER A 71 -7.69 -14.25 -9.08
N PRO A 72 -7.51 -13.93 -7.78
CA PRO A 72 -6.29 -14.28 -7.07
C PRO A 72 -6.14 -15.81 -6.98
N THR A 73 -4.90 -16.28 -7.02
CA THR A 73 -4.54 -17.68 -6.76
C THR A 73 -3.33 -17.72 -5.82
N PRO A 74 -3.07 -18.85 -5.13
CA PRO A 74 -1.88 -18.98 -4.26
C PRO A 74 -0.56 -18.98 -5.05
N ASP A 75 -0.59 -19.37 -6.32
CA ASP A 75 0.58 -19.61 -7.18
C ASP A 75 1.00 -18.42 -8.06
N ALA A 76 0.38 -17.25 -7.85
CA ALA A 76 0.64 -16.05 -8.66
C ALA A 76 0.79 -14.80 -7.81
N GLY A 77 1.28 -13.72 -8.45
CA GLY A 77 1.27 -12.39 -7.87
C GLY A 77 -0.15 -11.91 -7.57
N ILE A 78 -0.29 -11.13 -6.51
CA ILE A 78 -1.55 -10.50 -6.11
C ILE A 78 -1.26 -9.02 -5.93
N PHE A 79 -2.02 -8.19 -6.62
CA PHE A 79 -1.97 -6.75 -6.54
C PHE A 79 -3.26 -6.22 -5.92
N ARG A 80 -3.13 -5.29 -4.98
CA ARG A 80 -4.27 -4.59 -4.38
C ARG A 80 -3.95 -3.10 -4.30
N ARG A 81 -4.99 -2.27 -4.47
CA ARG A 81 -4.91 -0.81 -4.39
C ARG A 81 -6.05 -0.23 -3.59
N GLU A 82 -5.87 1.00 -3.13
CA GLU A 82 -6.95 1.74 -2.47
C GLU A 82 -8.17 1.90 -3.38
N ALA A 83 -9.36 1.73 -2.80
CA ALA A 83 -10.61 1.96 -3.50
C ALA A 83 -10.78 3.45 -3.83
N ARG A 84 -11.29 3.72 -5.05
CA ARG A 84 -11.53 5.10 -5.49
C ARG A 84 -12.71 5.70 -4.75
N ASP A 85 -12.47 6.84 -4.10
CA ASP A 85 -13.50 7.64 -3.44
C ASP A 85 -13.30 9.10 -3.85
N GLU A 86 -14.24 9.63 -4.64
CA GLU A 86 -14.16 11.01 -5.15
C GLU A 86 -14.41 12.07 -4.08
N GLU A 87 -15.11 11.72 -2.99
CA GLU A 87 -15.43 12.64 -1.90
C GLU A 87 -14.25 12.77 -0.94
N LEU A 88 -13.57 11.66 -0.65
CA LEU A 88 -12.42 11.61 0.26
C LEU A 88 -11.07 11.76 -0.44
N GLY A 89 -11.04 11.68 -1.78
CA GLY A 89 -9.81 11.76 -2.58
C GLY A 89 -8.96 10.49 -2.58
N ASN A 90 -9.56 9.35 -2.23
CA ASN A 90 -8.87 8.06 -2.13
C ASN A 90 -8.70 7.38 -3.48
N GLY A 91 -7.63 6.60 -3.63
CA GLY A 91 -7.42 5.75 -4.81
C GLY A 91 -7.25 6.52 -6.13
N PHE A 92 -6.78 7.78 -6.07
CA PHE A 92 -6.43 8.57 -7.26
C PHE A 92 -5.01 8.32 -7.74
N ALA A 93 -4.07 7.92 -6.88
CA ALA A 93 -2.74 7.53 -7.32
C ALA A 93 -2.82 6.22 -8.12
N GLU A 94 -2.50 6.30 -9.41
CA GLU A 94 -2.54 5.17 -10.33
C GLU A 94 -1.16 4.97 -10.98
N SER A 95 -0.96 3.82 -11.63
CA SER A 95 0.25 3.50 -12.41
C SER A 95 1.57 3.75 -11.66
N VAL A 96 1.60 3.38 -10.38
CA VAL A 96 2.78 3.55 -9.52
C VAL A 96 3.90 2.63 -9.98
N SER A 97 5.13 3.14 -10.12
CA SER A 97 6.30 2.32 -10.45
C SER A 97 7.59 2.88 -9.86
N TYR A 98 8.60 2.03 -9.73
CA TYR A 98 9.92 2.41 -9.22
C TYR A 98 11.01 2.09 -10.26
N ASP A 99 11.90 3.05 -10.48
CA ASP A 99 13.11 2.90 -11.26
C ASP A 99 14.33 2.83 -10.33
N GLU A 100 14.82 1.61 -10.12
CA GLU A 100 15.99 1.33 -9.29
C GLU A 100 17.27 2.00 -9.83
N GLN A 101 17.39 2.19 -11.14
CA GLN A 101 18.63 2.69 -11.75
C GLN A 101 18.85 4.18 -11.43
N ASN A 102 17.76 4.93 -11.34
CA ASN A 102 17.78 6.37 -11.08
C ASN A 102 17.30 6.75 -9.67
N ASP A 103 16.86 5.77 -8.86
CA ASP A 103 16.18 5.98 -7.58
C ASP A 103 14.98 6.93 -7.69
N LEU A 104 14.14 6.69 -8.71
CA LEU A 104 12.97 7.52 -9.01
C LEU A 104 11.69 6.71 -8.86
N PHE A 105 10.71 7.35 -8.22
CA PHE A 105 9.40 6.79 -8.01
C PHE A 105 8.39 7.55 -8.88
N TYR A 106 7.56 6.83 -9.63
CA TYR A 106 6.62 7.42 -10.58
C TYR A 106 5.20 7.18 -10.13
N VAL A 107 4.37 8.20 -10.24
CA VAL A 107 2.96 8.18 -9.85
C VAL A 107 2.17 8.92 -10.92
N ASP A 108 1.09 8.33 -11.40
CA ASP A 108 0.19 8.96 -12.35
C ASP A 108 -1.14 9.33 -11.68
N ASN A 109 -1.93 10.14 -12.40
CA ASN A 109 -3.30 10.51 -12.06
C ASN A 109 -3.44 11.36 -10.78
N LEU A 110 -2.36 12.03 -10.37
CA LEU A 110 -2.37 13.08 -9.36
C LEU A 110 -2.21 14.46 -10.01
N GLY A 111 -2.90 15.45 -9.45
CA GLY A 111 -2.91 16.81 -9.98
C GLY A 111 -1.93 17.70 -9.22
N PHE A 112 -1.18 18.54 -9.95
CA PHE A 112 -0.20 19.46 -9.37
C PHE A 112 0.86 18.74 -8.51
N ASP A 113 1.29 17.56 -8.93
CA ASP A 113 2.34 16.77 -8.29
C ASP A 113 3.64 16.76 -9.10
N GLY A 114 3.81 17.68 -10.04
CA GLY A 114 5.03 17.80 -10.84
C GLY A 114 4.93 17.09 -12.19
N ASP A 115 6.04 16.50 -12.63
CA ASP A 115 6.14 15.76 -13.89
C ASP A 115 5.98 14.24 -13.66
N ASN A 116 5.13 13.84 -12.70
CA ASN A 116 4.84 12.45 -12.33
C ASN A 116 6.03 11.63 -11.78
N PHE A 117 7.13 12.27 -11.41
CA PHE A 117 8.28 11.60 -10.79
C PHE A 117 8.64 12.24 -9.45
N TYR A 118 9.07 11.38 -8.54
CA TYR A 118 9.36 11.67 -7.16
C TYR A 118 10.78 11.21 -6.88
N ALA A 119 11.59 12.13 -6.37
CA ALA A 119 12.96 11.85 -5.97
C ALA A 119 13.00 11.47 -4.49
N ARG A 120 14.08 10.82 -4.06
CA ARG A 120 14.36 10.58 -2.64
C ARG A 120 14.17 11.87 -1.84
N ASP A 121 13.39 11.81 -0.75
CA ASP A 121 13.16 12.96 0.13
C ASP A 121 14.48 13.49 0.70
N ASP A 122 14.67 14.80 0.62
CA ASP A 122 15.95 15.43 0.98
C ASP A 122 16.15 15.67 2.49
N GLN A 123 15.08 15.64 3.28
CA GLN A 123 15.11 15.81 4.75
C GLN A 123 15.01 14.46 5.46
N VAL A 124 14.06 13.63 5.05
CA VAL A 124 13.68 12.35 5.64
C VAL A 124 13.71 11.30 4.54
N PRO A 125 14.89 10.87 4.06
CA PRO A 125 15.00 9.91 2.95
C PRO A 125 14.45 8.51 3.28
N SER A 126 14.20 8.24 4.57
CA SER A 126 13.75 6.93 5.04
C SER A 126 13.13 6.99 6.44
N LEU A 127 12.20 6.05 6.70
CA LEU A 127 11.51 5.85 7.98
C LEU A 127 11.89 4.55 8.69
N ASP A 128 13.01 3.94 8.30
CA ASP A 128 13.51 2.71 8.90
C ASP A 128 13.72 2.88 10.42
N THR A 129 13.16 1.98 11.24
CA THR A 129 13.32 1.98 12.71
C THR A 129 14.52 1.15 13.14
N ALA A 130 14.89 0.12 12.35
CA ALA A 130 16.02 -0.73 12.67
C ALA A 130 17.36 -0.03 12.44
N THR A 131 18.30 -0.30 13.35
CA THR A 131 19.70 0.15 13.18
C THR A 131 20.27 -0.41 11.88
N PRO A 132 21.00 0.38 11.07
CA PRO A 132 21.64 -0.11 9.84
C PRO A 132 22.42 -1.41 10.07
N GLY A 133 22.10 -2.45 9.30
CA GLY A 133 22.70 -3.78 9.43
C GLY A 133 22.09 -4.70 10.51
N SER A 134 21.04 -4.26 11.20
CA SER A 134 20.26 -5.07 12.16
C SER A 134 18.81 -5.30 11.70
N ARG A 135 18.53 -5.01 10.42
CA ARG A 135 17.19 -5.20 9.83
C ARG A 135 16.85 -6.67 9.79
N ARG A 136 15.58 -6.96 10.10
CA ARG A 136 14.95 -8.19 9.66
C ARG A 136 14.80 -8.14 8.14
N ASP A 137 14.37 -9.24 7.54
CA ASP A 137 14.24 -9.37 6.08
C ASP A 137 13.06 -8.54 5.48
N THR A 138 12.74 -7.39 6.09
CA THR A 138 11.56 -6.55 5.85
C THR A 138 11.81 -5.38 4.90
N GLY A 139 13.05 -5.23 4.39
CA GLY A 139 13.35 -4.22 3.37
C GLY A 139 13.74 -2.85 3.90
N ARG A 140 13.63 -1.83 3.04
CA ARG A 140 13.82 -0.43 3.40
C ARG A 140 12.54 0.36 3.16
N PHE A 141 12.16 1.19 4.12
CA PHE A 141 11.03 2.11 4.07
C PHE A 141 11.54 3.46 3.55
N ALA A 142 11.50 3.59 2.24
CA ALA A 142 12.15 4.65 1.51
C ALA A 142 11.13 5.76 1.19
N VAL A 143 11.47 7.01 1.49
CA VAL A 143 10.57 8.16 1.30
C VAL A 143 10.94 8.92 0.03
N TYR A 144 9.94 9.36 -0.72
CA TYR A 144 10.08 10.13 -1.94
C TYR A 144 9.18 11.36 -1.90
N GLU A 145 9.57 12.38 -2.65
CA GLU A 145 8.83 13.63 -2.78
C GLU A 145 8.84 14.13 -4.22
N ASN A 146 7.77 14.82 -4.60
CA ASN A 146 7.71 15.45 -5.90
C ASN A 146 8.49 16.78 -5.94
N THR A 147 8.77 17.27 -7.16
CA THR A 147 9.33 18.61 -7.32
C THR A 147 8.34 19.69 -6.84
N GLY A 148 8.83 20.67 -6.09
CA GLY A 148 8.00 21.77 -5.59
C GLY A 148 7.55 22.76 -6.68
N THR A 149 8.19 22.77 -7.85
CA THR A 149 7.82 23.62 -8.99
C THR A 149 8.06 22.94 -10.32
N VAL A 150 7.18 23.21 -11.30
CA VAL A 150 7.38 22.88 -12.72
C VAL A 150 7.43 24.18 -13.53
N THR A 151 8.19 24.21 -14.61
CA THR A 151 8.28 25.40 -15.48
C THR A 151 7.22 25.36 -16.57
N ASP A 152 6.42 26.43 -16.71
CA ASP A 152 5.49 26.58 -17.83
C ASP A 152 6.27 26.64 -19.15
N PRO A 153 6.05 25.70 -20.09
CA PRO A 153 6.81 25.63 -21.34
C PRO A 153 6.57 26.81 -22.29
N LEU A 154 5.49 27.58 -22.13
CA LEU A 154 5.13 28.68 -23.02
C LEU A 154 5.75 30.02 -22.60
N ASN A 155 5.92 30.26 -21.30
CA ASN A 155 6.37 31.55 -20.77
C ASN A 155 7.55 31.46 -19.77
N SER A 156 7.98 30.24 -19.41
CA SER A 156 9.07 29.97 -18.45
C SER A 156 8.80 30.43 -17.01
N GLU A 157 7.55 30.74 -16.66
CA GLU A 157 7.18 31.05 -15.28
C GLU A 157 7.07 29.76 -14.45
N PRO A 158 7.48 29.78 -13.17
CA PRO A 158 7.33 28.63 -12.29
C PRO A 158 5.87 28.45 -11.87
N ILE A 159 5.39 27.20 -11.90
CA ILE A 159 4.11 26.76 -11.38
C ILE A 159 4.39 25.97 -10.10
N ASN A 160 3.93 26.49 -8.96
CA ASN A 160 4.03 25.79 -7.68
C ASN A 160 3.23 24.48 -7.73
N GLN A 161 3.85 23.42 -7.25
CA GLN A 161 3.23 22.12 -7.07
C GLN A 161 2.81 21.95 -5.61
N PHE A 162 1.85 21.07 -5.38
CA PHE A 162 1.51 20.61 -4.05
C PHE A 162 2.55 19.58 -3.58
N ALA A 163 2.92 19.66 -2.30
CA ALA A 163 3.81 18.67 -1.72
C ALA A 163 3.08 17.33 -1.59
N HIS A 164 3.58 16.35 -2.34
CA HIS A 164 3.17 14.95 -2.27
C HIS A 164 4.35 14.14 -1.72
N LYS A 165 4.04 13.16 -0.87
CA LYS A 165 5.04 12.23 -0.35
C LYS A 165 4.65 10.80 -0.71
N GLY A 166 5.66 10.04 -1.11
CA GLY A 166 5.60 8.62 -1.36
C GLY A 166 6.38 7.86 -0.28
N ILE A 167 5.84 6.76 0.22
CA ILE A 167 6.60 5.73 0.95
C ILE A 167 6.57 4.48 0.07
N TYR A 168 7.74 3.88 -0.14
CA TYR A 168 7.86 2.63 -0.88
C TYR A 168 8.81 1.68 -0.14
N ALA A 169 8.41 0.42 -0.05
CA ALA A 169 9.21 -0.64 0.55
C ALA A 169 9.05 -1.94 -0.21
N VAL A 170 10.16 -2.65 -0.36
CA VAL A 170 10.25 -3.99 -0.96
C VAL A 170 10.92 -4.90 0.06
N SER A 171 10.38 -6.09 0.28
CA SER A 171 11.00 -7.08 1.16
C SER A 171 12.40 -7.49 0.68
N MET A 172 13.23 -8.03 1.57
CA MET A 172 14.59 -8.43 1.16
C MET A 172 14.60 -9.58 0.16
N SER A 173 13.58 -10.44 0.19
CA SER A 173 13.35 -11.48 -0.81
C SER A 173 12.95 -10.89 -2.16
N GLY A 174 12.37 -9.68 -2.19
CA GLY A 174 11.71 -9.12 -3.36
C GLY A 174 10.37 -9.77 -3.65
N SER A 175 9.82 -10.57 -2.74
CA SER A 175 8.55 -11.27 -2.95
C SER A 175 7.32 -10.41 -2.66
N THR A 176 7.45 -9.36 -1.85
CA THR A 176 6.36 -8.45 -1.54
C THR A 176 6.83 -7.00 -1.51
N GLU A 177 5.91 -6.09 -1.82
CA GLU A 177 6.16 -4.65 -1.75
C GLU A 177 4.88 -3.86 -1.48
N PHE A 178 5.05 -2.62 -1.03
CA PHE A 178 3.96 -1.66 -0.94
C PHE A 178 4.42 -0.25 -1.30
N ALA A 179 3.45 0.57 -1.70
CA ALA A 179 3.59 1.97 -1.99
C ALA A 179 2.44 2.76 -1.37
N ILE A 180 2.71 3.94 -0.81
CA ILE A 180 1.71 4.86 -0.27
C ILE A 180 2.04 6.26 -0.77
N VAL A 181 1.08 6.95 -1.37
CA VAL A 181 1.22 8.33 -1.84
C VAL A 181 0.11 9.17 -1.24
N ARG A 182 0.47 10.27 -0.56
CA ARG A 182 -0.48 11.22 0.03
C ARG A 182 -0.01 12.66 -0.20
N THR A 183 -0.95 13.59 -0.06
CA THR A 183 -0.70 15.03 -0.03
C THR A 183 -1.54 15.70 1.06
N GLY A 184 -0.93 16.67 1.73
CA GLY A 184 -1.59 17.50 2.75
C GLY A 184 -2.05 18.86 2.22
N ALA A 185 -2.03 19.07 0.90
CA ALA A 185 -2.21 20.41 0.33
C ALA A 185 -3.68 20.88 0.23
N TYR A 186 -4.63 20.00 0.55
CA TYR A 186 -6.06 20.27 0.46
C TYR A 186 -6.64 20.51 1.86
N GLN A 187 -7.80 21.17 1.94
CA GLN A 187 -8.49 21.39 3.22
C GLN A 187 -9.21 20.13 3.74
N GLY A 188 -9.37 19.11 2.88
CA GLY A 188 -9.73 17.75 3.30
C GLY A 188 -8.57 16.77 3.06
N TYR A 189 -8.85 15.48 3.17
CA TYR A 189 -7.90 14.36 3.08
C TYR A 189 -7.06 14.20 1.78
N GLY A 190 -6.85 15.27 1.01
CA GLY A 190 -5.96 15.29 -0.14
C GLY A 190 -6.37 14.33 -1.24
N PHE A 191 -5.47 14.13 -2.21
CA PHE A 191 -5.59 13.07 -3.21
C PHE A 191 -4.39 12.13 -3.06
N GLY A 192 -4.62 10.82 -3.18
CA GLY A 192 -3.56 9.85 -3.04
C GLY A 192 -4.00 8.43 -3.33
N GLY A 193 -3.14 7.48 -2.99
CA GLY A 193 -3.43 6.05 -3.09
C GLY A 193 -2.44 5.22 -2.30
N TYR A 194 -2.77 3.96 -2.08
CA TYR A 194 -1.78 2.95 -1.71
C TYR A 194 -1.91 1.73 -2.61
N ILE A 195 -0.82 0.99 -2.70
CA ILE A 195 -0.70 -0.32 -3.33
C ILE A 195 0.05 -1.23 -2.37
N TYR A 196 -0.33 -2.50 -2.32
CA TYR A 196 0.44 -3.56 -1.68
C TYR A 196 0.27 -4.84 -2.49
N GLN A 197 1.33 -5.64 -2.57
CA GLN A 197 1.34 -6.78 -3.47
C GLN A 197 2.30 -7.89 -3.05
N ARG A 198 1.93 -9.11 -3.45
CA ARG A 198 2.86 -10.21 -3.69
C ARG A 198 3.28 -10.16 -5.15
N ASN A 199 4.58 -10.12 -5.41
CA ASN A 199 5.15 -9.99 -6.75
C ASN A 199 4.97 -11.29 -7.54
N ASP A 200 5.12 -11.23 -8.87
CA ASP A 200 5.17 -12.44 -9.70
C ASP A 200 6.54 -13.14 -9.60
N THR A 201 7.61 -12.37 -9.38
CA THR A 201 8.97 -12.89 -9.23
C THR A 201 9.72 -12.23 -8.07
N ASP A 202 10.57 -13.00 -7.40
CA ASP A 202 11.44 -12.52 -6.33
C ASP A 202 12.69 -11.80 -6.89
N ALA A 203 13.54 -11.28 -6.00
CA ALA A 203 14.79 -10.60 -6.37
C ALA A 203 15.81 -11.53 -7.06
N ALA A 204 15.66 -12.85 -6.93
CA ALA A 204 16.46 -13.84 -7.63
C ALA A 204 15.85 -14.28 -8.98
N GLY A 205 14.68 -13.74 -9.35
CA GLY A 205 13.95 -14.06 -10.59
C GLY A 205 13.16 -15.37 -10.53
N ASN A 206 12.94 -15.93 -9.34
CA ASN A 206 12.08 -17.11 -9.17
C ASN A 206 10.61 -16.69 -9.09
N PRO A 207 9.67 -17.51 -9.58
CA PRO A 207 8.25 -17.29 -9.35
C PRO A 207 7.93 -17.22 -7.86
N VAL A 208 7.02 -16.33 -7.48
CA VAL A 208 6.57 -16.15 -6.11
C VAL A 208 5.17 -16.72 -5.93
N SER A 209 4.96 -17.45 -4.84
CA SER A 209 3.70 -18.05 -4.45
C SER A 209 3.55 -18.05 -2.93
N VAL A 210 2.42 -18.53 -2.43
CA VAL A 210 2.25 -18.85 -1.01
C VAL A 210 1.84 -20.31 -0.83
N THR A 211 2.45 -20.98 0.13
CA THR A 211 1.95 -22.25 0.67
C THR A 211 1.56 -22.04 2.12
N LEU A 212 0.28 -22.12 2.46
CA LEU A 212 -0.18 -21.95 3.84
C LEU A 212 0.11 -23.21 4.67
N PRO A 213 0.62 -23.08 5.91
CA PRO A 213 0.63 -24.18 6.86
C PRO A 213 -0.79 -24.69 7.11
N THR A 214 -0.93 -26.01 7.23
CA THR A 214 -2.20 -26.65 7.59
C THR A 214 -2.36 -26.84 9.11
N SER A 215 -1.34 -26.47 9.89
CA SER A 215 -1.34 -26.56 11.34
C SER A 215 -0.31 -25.61 11.98
N GLY A 216 -0.41 -25.43 13.29
CA GLY A 216 0.44 -24.58 14.11
C GLY A 216 0.06 -23.10 14.10
N GLN A 217 0.91 -22.34 14.77
CA GLN A 217 0.87 -20.89 14.82
C GLN A 217 2.21 -20.34 14.31
N ALA A 218 2.18 -19.18 13.68
CA ALA A 218 3.39 -18.45 13.27
C ALA A 218 3.38 -17.03 13.83
N ASN A 219 4.54 -16.57 14.28
CA ASN A 219 4.77 -15.18 14.65
C ASN A 219 5.51 -14.49 13.51
N TYR A 220 5.24 -13.21 13.34
CA TYR A 220 5.84 -12.33 12.35
C TYR A 220 6.22 -11.03 13.04
N GLN A 221 7.39 -10.51 12.71
CA GLN A 221 7.87 -9.23 13.23
C GLN A 221 8.47 -8.41 12.10
N GLY A 222 8.24 -7.11 12.15
CA GLY A 222 8.77 -6.21 11.15
C GLY A 222 8.58 -4.75 11.47
N GLU A 223 8.71 -3.94 10.44
CA GLU A 223 8.65 -2.48 10.55
C GLU A 223 7.35 -1.96 9.90
N TYR A 224 6.91 -0.81 10.39
CA TYR A 224 5.73 -0.08 9.92
C TYR A 224 6.13 1.35 9.59
N ALA A 225 5.68 1.87 8.45
CA ALA A 225 5.81 3.28 8.14
C ALA A 225 4.58 3.81 7.41
N GLY A 226 4.22 5.07 7.68
CA GLY A 226 3.02 5.66 7.13
C GLY A 226 3.06 7.17 7.02
N LEU A 227 1.98 7.71 6.48
CA LEU A 227 1.68 9.13 6.36
C LEU A 227 0.39 9.43 7.11
N ARG A 228 0.36 10.58 7.80
CA ARG A 228 -0.87 11.20 8.27
C ARG A 228 -1.22 12.40 7.41
N ASP A 229 -2.42 12.40 6.86
CA ASP A 229 -3.09 13.57 6.29
C ASP A 229 -4.30 13.93 7.16
N PHE A 230 -4.88 15.11 6.91
CA PHE A 230 -5.84 15.71 7.84
C PHE A 230 -7.07 16.24 7.11
N GLN A 231 -8.20 16.10 7.77
CA GLN A 231 -9.43 16.80 7.44
C GLN A 231 -9.50 18.10 8.26
N ASN A 232 -9.90 19.20 7.63
CA ASN A 232 -9.97 20.54 8.22
C ASN A 232 -8.60 21.15 8.60
N ARG A 233 -7.50 20.56 8.13
CA ARG A 233 -6.14 21.09 8.29
C ARG A 233 -5.29 20.63 7.11
N GLY A 234 -4.41 21.49 6.60
CA GLY A 234 -3.38 21.06 5.66
C GLY A 234 -2.18 20.42 6.37
N GLY A 235 -1.25 19.90 5.57
CA GLY A 235 0.00 19.31 6.02
C GLY A 235 -0.01 17.78 6.03
N LEU A 236 1.19 17.23 6.15
CA LEU A 236 1.45 15.81 6.28
C LEU A 236 2.32 15.58 7.52
N GLU A 237 2.26 14.38 8.07
CA GLU A 237 3.18 13.90 9.10
C GLU A 237 3.63 12.49 8.74
N TYR A 238 4.87 12.13 9.08
CA TYR A 238 5.36 10.76 8.93
C TYR A 238 5.05 9.95 10.17
N VAL A 239 4.86 8.64 9.99
CA VAL A 239 4.72 7.67 11.08
C VAL A 239 5.74 6.56 10.87
N SER A 240 6.41 6.14 11.94
CA SER A 240 7.21 4.91 11.98
C SER A 240 6.79 4.06 13.17
N GLY A 241 6.98 2.75 13.12
CA GLY A 241 6.72 1.84 14.24
C GLY A 241 7.19 0.42 13.95
N ASP A 242 6.88 -0.50 14.86
CA ASP A 242 7.17 -1.92 14.71
C ASP A 242 5.86 -2.70 14.64
N VAL A 243 5.77 -3.68 13.76
CA VAL A 243 4.61 -4.59 13.67
C VAL A 243 4.96 -5.94 14.30
N ASN A 244 4.06 -6.45 15.12
CA ASN A 244 4.06 -7.84 15.59
C ASN A 244 2.73 -8.47 15.17
N MET A 245 2.78 -9.59 14.46
CA MET A 245 1.59 -10.32 14.02
C MET A 245 1.74 -11.80 14.39
N ALA A 246 0.64 -12.46 14.71
CA ALA A 246 0.59 -13.91 14.82
C ALA A 246 -0.64 -14.45 14.09
N ILE A 247 -0.43 -15.58 13.41
CA ILE A 247 -1.46 -16.29 12.66
C ILE A 247 -1.61 -17.67 13.27
N ASP A 248 -2.86 -18.05 13.56
CA ASP A 248 -3.25 -19.39 13.95
C ASP A 248 -3.87 -20.12 12.76
N PHE A 249 -3.20 -21.18 12.30
CA PHE A 249 -3.64 -22.00 11.17
C PHE A 249 -4.52 -23.19 11.61
N GLU A 250 -4.66 -23.46 12.91
CA GLU A 250 -5.45 -24.59 13.45
C GLU A 250 -6.80 -24.13 14.04
N ASP A 251 -6.78 -23.06 14.81
CA ASP A 251 -7.93 -22.67 15.61
C ASP A 251 -8.89 -21.77 14.84
N PHE A 252 -9.93 -22.43 14.34
CA PHE A 252 -11.36 -22.08 14.33
C PHE A 252 -12.18 -23.18 13.63
N ASN A 253 -11.58 -24.36 13.37
CA ASN A 253 -12.19 -25.49 12.65
C ASN A 253 -12.72 -25.14 11.25
N ASP A 254 -12.33 -23.99 10.69
CA ASP A 254 -12.96 -23.15 9.64
C ASP A 254 -13.61 -21.90 10.29
N PRO A 255 -12.91 -20.75 10.52
CA PRO A 255 -11.78 -20.20 9.74
C PRO A 255 -10.64 -19.43 10.52
N THR A 256 -9.39 -19.42 10.00
CA THR A 256 -8.13 -18.89 10.62
C THR A 256 -8.23 -17.61 11.47
N ALA A 257 -7.39 -17.51 12.52
CA ALA A 257 -7.31 -16.33 13.39
C ALA A 257 -6.03 -15.53 13.16
N VAL A 258 -6.17 -14.21 13.07
CA VAL A 258 -5.03 -13.28 13.04
C VAL A 258 -5.13 -12.33 14.21
N GLN A 259 -4.02 -12.17 14.92
CA GLN A 259 -3.82 -11.11 15.89
C GLN A 259 -2.59 -10.31 15.50
N GLY A 260 -2.55 -9.04 15.88
CA GLY A 260 -1.36 -8.24 15.71
C GLY A 260 -1.47 -6.88 16.39
N GLU A 261 -0.34 -6.21 16.43
CA GLU A 261 -0.19 -4.89 17.02
C GLU A 261 0.91 -4.12 16.29
N ILE A 262 0.70 -2.81 16.19
CA ILE A 262 1.73 -1.85 15.82
C ILE A 262 2.09 -1.06 17.08
N VAL A 263 3.36 -1.18 17.46
CA VAL A 263 3.91 -0.64 18.71
C VAL A 263 5.04 0.34 18.40
N ASN A 264 5.52 1.02 19.45
CA ASN A 264 6.61 1.99 19.36
C ASN A 264 6.38 3.08 18.30
N ARG A 265 5.12 3.41 18.02
CA ARG A 265 4.78 4.40 17.00
C ARG A 265 5.37 5.75 17.36
N ARG A 266 6.04 6.35 16.37
CA ARG A 266 6.59 7.70 16.38
C ARG A 266 5.98 8.49 15.26
N VAL A 267 5.64 9.75 15.53
CA VAL A 267 5.12 10.68 14.53
C VAL A 267 6.12 11.82 14.37
N TYR A 268 6.44 12.14 13.12
CA TYR A 268 7.39 13.19 12.76
C TYR A 268 6.73 14.25 11.90
N ALA A 269 7.11 15.50 12.13
CA ALA A 269 6.85 16.55 11.16
C ALA A 269 7.62 16.29 9.86
N MET A 270 7.25 17.00 8.79
CA MET A 270 7.83 16.82 7.45
C MET A 270 9.32 17.15 7.36
N ASP A 271 9.87 17.89 8.32
CA ASP A 271 11.30 18.16 8.43
C ASP A 271 12.06 17.08 9.25
N GLY A 272 11.38 16.00 9.64
CA GLY A 272 11.94 14.91 10.44
C GLY A 272 11.93 15.15 11.95
N THR A 273 11.38 16.27 12.43
CA THR A 273 11.27 16.53 13.87
C THR A 273 10.28 15.56 14.52
N ASP A 274 10.72 14.80 15.52
CA ASP A 274 9.82 13.93 16.32
C ASP A 274 8.83 14.79 17.14
N ILE A 275 7.55 14.66 16.82
CA ILE A 275 6.42 15.35 17.46
C ILE A 275 5.52 14.39 18.25
N THR A 276 5.96 13.14 18.47
CA THR A 276 5.20 12.10 19.17
C THR A 276 4.75 12.59 20.54
N GLN A 277 5.66 13.17 21.32
CA GLN A 277 5.33 13.63 22.67
C GLN A 277 4.31 14.79 22.65
N THR A 278 4.32 15.64 21.61
CA THR A 278 3.31 16.70 21.46
C THR A 278 1.91 16.12 21.30
N ILE A 279 1.76 15.01 20.59
CA ILE A 279 0.48 14.32 20.43
C ILE A 279 0.08 13.62 21.74
N VAL A 280 1.02 12.93 22.36
CA VAL A 280 0.79 12.21 23.64
C VAL A 280 0.41 13.16 24.77
N ASP A 281 1.07 14.32 24.87
CA ASP A 281 0.74 15.36 25.85
C ASP A 281 -0.67 15.91 25.60
N ALA A 282 -1.05 16.09 24.32
CA ALA A 282 -2.37 16.58 23.94
C ALA A 282 -3.50 15.57 24.24
N LEU A 283 -3.22 14.25 24.21
CA LEU A 283 -4.17 13.24 24.69
C LEU A 283 -4.46 13.36 26.20
N GLY A 284 -3.62 14.04 26.96
CA GLY A 284 -3.84 14.28 28.39
C GLY A 284 -3.71 13.04 29.27
N THR A 285 -3.11 11.96 28.77
CA THR A 285 -3.00 10.67 29.48
C THR A 285 -1.87 10.61 30.50
N GLY A 286 -0.91 11.54 30.43
CA GLY A 286 0.35 11.46 31.18
C GLY A 286 1.27 10.32 30.71
N GLY A 287 1.00 9.76 29.52
CA GLY A 287 1.81 8.74 28.88
C GLY A 287 3.10 9.28 28.25
N SER A 288 3.93 8.36 27.76
CA SER A 288 5.18 8.66 27.04
C SER A 288 5.23 8.05 25.64
N ALA A 289 4.11 7.49 25.18
CA ALA A 289 3.98 6.78 23.91
C ALA A 289 2.54 6.90 23.40
N LEU A 290 2.37 6.79 22.08
CA LEU A 290 1.05 6.68 21.47
C LEU A 290 0.39 5.35 21.89
N PRO A 291 -0.95 5.30 21.90
CA PRO A 291 -1.69 4.06 22.05
C PRO A 291 -1.21 2.97 21.09
N ILE A 292 -1.19 1.72 21.56
CA ILE A 292 -0.89 0.56 20.71
C ILE A 292 -2.04 0.41 19.71
N LEU A 293 -1.70 0.29 18.42
CA LEU A 293 -2.68 0.03 17.38
C LEU A 293 -2.85 -1.49 17.24
N SER A 294 -3.96 -2.02 17.73
CA SER A 294 -4.25 -3.45 17.79
C SER A 294 -5.10 -3.89 16.59
N PHE A 295 -4.78 -5.05 16.02
CA PHE A 295 -5.67 -5.73 15.09
C PHE A 295 -6.74 -6.46 15.88
N LYS A 296 -8.00 -6.22 15.53
CA LYS A 296 -9.12 -6.95 16.11
C LYS A 296 -9.03 -8.40 15.67
N VAL A 297 -8.97 -9.28 16.65
CA VAL A 297 -8.98 -10.72 16.40
C VAL A 297 -10.34 -11.10 15.83
N GLY A 298 -10.33 -11.55 14.59
CA GLY A 298 -11.49 -12.05 13.87
C GLY A 298 -11.23 -13.46 13.33
N SER A 299 -12.31 -14.22 13.19
CA SER A 299 -12.29 -15.52 12.50
C SER A 299 -12.41 -15.30 10.99
N GLY A 300 -11.67 -16.06 10.20
CA GLY A 300 -11.80 -16.09 8.73
C GLY A 300 -11.37 -14.85 8.01
N VAL A 301 -10.42 -14.18 8.64
CA VAL A 301 -9.77 -13.00 8.10
C VAL A 301 -8.73 -13.35 7.04
N LEU A 302 -8.25 -14.59 6.94
CA LEU A 302 -7.27 -15.08 5.95
C LEU A 302 -7.91 -16.12 5.00
N ASP A 303 -7.69 -15.97 3.69
CA ASP A 303 -8.16 -16.91 2.66
C ASP A 303 -7.04 -17.83 2.14
N GLU A 304 -7.39 -18.77 1.25
CA GLU A 304 -6.46 -19.73 0.66
C GLU A 304 -5.37 -19.07 -0.22
N ASN A 305 -5.64 -17.87 -0.75
CA ASN A 305 -4.70 -17.12 -1.60
C ASN A 305 -3.64 -16.38 -0.79
N GLY A 306 -3.78 -16.38 0.54
CA GLY A 306 -2.90 -15.68 1.45
C GLY A 306 -3.34 -14.25 1.75
N GLU A 307 -4.53 -13.82 1.34
CA GLU A 307 -5.00 -12.46 1.60
C GLU A 307 -5.68 -12.37 2.96
N ILE A 308 -5.40 -11.29 3.69
CA ILE A 308 -5.91 -11.02 5.03
C ILE A 308 -6.68 -9.69 5.05
N THR A 309 -7.84 -9.65 5.69
CA THR A 309 -8.60 -8.41 5.95
C THR A 309 -9.13 -8.40 7.37
N GLY A 310 -8.98 -7.29 8.08
CA GLY A 310 -9.61 -7.11 9.39
C GLY A 310 -9.66 -5.67 9.86
N GLU A 311 -10.13 -5.46 11.08
CA GLU A 311 -10.25 -4.13 11.71
C GLU A 311 -9.01 -3.84 12.57
N ALA A 312 -8.61 -2.58 12.62
CA ALA A 312 -7.53 -2.08 13.48
C ALA A 312 -8.03 -0.91 14.32
N PHE A 313 -7.64 -0.84 15.59
CA PHE A 313 -8.07 0.23 16.49
C PHE A 313 -7.05 0.45 17.62
N SER A 314 -7.06 1.64 18.20
CA SER A 314 -6.31 1.93 19.40
C SER A 314 -7.16 2.68 20.42
N THR A 315 -6.87 2.49 21.70
CA THR A 315 -7.61 3.12 22.80
C THR A 315 -6.66 3.70 23.83
N TYR A 316 -7.12 4.71 24.55
CA TYR A 316 -6.40 5.31 25.66
C TYR A 316 -7.31 5.50 26.86
N VAL A 317 -6.70 5.63 28.03
CA VAL A 317 -7.44 5.92 29.27
C VAL A 317 -7.43 7.42 29.50
N SER A 318 -8.61 8.05 29.44
CA SER A 318 -8.79 9.44 29.86
C SER A 318 -9.20 9.48 31.34
N VAL A 319 -8.82 10.54 32.06
CA VAL A 319 -9.22 10.74 33.45
C VAL A 319 -9.89 12.09 33.60
N ASP A 320 -11.14 12.10 34.05
CA ASP A 320 -11.89 13.33 34.25
C ASP A 320 -11.40 14.15 35.46
N GLY A 321 -11.88 15.39 35.60
CA GLY A 321 -11.53 16.27 36.72
C GLY A 321 -11.99 15.77 38.11
N SER A 322 -12.77 14.68 38.16
CA SER A 322 -13.20 14.00 39.39
C SER A 322 -12.39 12.73 39.68
N GLY A 323 -11.42 12.38 38.82
CA GLY A 323 -10.58 11.20 38.94
C GLY A 323 -11.19 9.91 38.40
N ASN A 324 -12.28 9.98 37.63
CA ASN A 324 -12.86 8.80 36.99
C ASN A 324 -12.12 8.49 35.68
N ALA A 325 -11.71 7.24 35.51
CA ALA A 325 -11.06 6.76 34.30
C ALA A 325 -12.09 6.22 33.29
N THR A 326 -12.02 6.66 32.04
CA THR A 326 -12.78 6.12 30.91
C THR A 326 -11.83 5.61 29.83
N ILE A 327 -12.24 4.54 29.14
CA ILE A 327 -11.53 4.08 27.94
C ILE A 327 -12.14 4.82 26.76
N GLU A 328 -11.32 5.57 26.05
CA GLU A 328 -11.69 6.31 24.84
C GLU A 328 -10.99 5.67 23.63
N GLU A 329 -11.68 5.63 22.50
CA GLU A 329 -11.07 5.28 21.22
C GLU A 329 -10.17 6.43 20.76
N TYR A 330 -8.95 6.11 20.33
CA TYR A 330 -8.05 7.09 19.73
C TYR A 330 -8.21 7.13 18.21
N GLU A 331 -8.20 5.95 17.59
CA GLU A 331 -8.38 5.79 16.15
C GLU A 331 -8.92 4.39 15.84
N ALA A 332 -9.58 4.25 14.69
CA ALA A 332 -10.08 2.98 14.19
C ALA A 332 -10.12 2.94 12.66
N GLY A 333 -10.13 1.74 12.10
CA GLY A 333 -10.20 1.51 10.67
C GLY A 333 -9.91 0.06 10.31
N ASN A 334 -9.24 -0.16 9.18
CA ASN A 334 -9.02 -1.49 8.62
C ASN A 334 -7.54 -1.76 8.35
N TYR A 335 -7.18 -3.04 8.36
CA TYR A 335 -5.93 -3.52 7.81
C TYR A 335 -6.19 -4.56 6.72
N TYR A 336 -5.25 -4.61 5.78
CA TYR A 336 -5.23 -5.55 4.67
C TYR A 336 -3.82 -6.09 4.52
N ALA A 337 -3.66 -7.38 4.23
CA ALA A 337 -2.34 -7.97 4.06
C ALA A 337 -2.34 -9.12 3.05
N ILE A 338 -1.15 -9.48 2.55
CA ILE A 338 -0.93 -10.62 1.66
C ILE A 338 0.28 -11.41 2.19
N LEU A 339 0.12 -12.72 2.29
CA LEU A 339 1.17 -13.67 2.65
C LEU A 339 1.93 -14.13 1.41
N SER A 340 3.21 -14.43 1.60
CA SER A 340 4.11 -14.93 0.56
C SER A 340 5.10 -15.96 1.12
N GLY A 341 5.64 -16.78 0.22
CA GLY A 341 6.68 -17.76 0.49
C GLY A 341 6.16 -19.13 0.92
N ASP A 342 7.10 -20.07 0.95
CA ASP A 342 6.86 -21.41 1.45
C ASP A 342 6.46 -21.34 2.92
N ASN A 343 5.42 -22.06 3.30
CA ASN A 343 4.85 -21.97 4.64
C ASN A 343 4.41 -20.56 5.04
N ALA A 344 4.19 -19.59 4.15
CA ALA A 344 3.86 -18.19 4.49
C ALA A 344 4.94 -17.52 5.37
N GLU A 345 6.16 -17.40 4.87
CA GLU A 345 7.31 -16.83 5.59
C GLU A 345 7.28 -15.30 5.72
N GLU A 346 6.55 -14.63 4.83
CA GLU A 346 6.54 -13.17 4.70
C GLU A 346 5.11 -12.64 4.60
N VAL A 347 4.88 -11.44 5.14
CA VAL A 347 3.63 -10.71 5.03
C VAL A 347 3.90 -9.26 4.66
N VAL A 348 3.13 -8.74 3.71
CA VAL A 348 3.02 -7.30 3.43
C VAL A 348 1.61 -6.83 3.76
N GLY A 349 1.44 -5.61 4.25
CA GLY A 349 0.10 -5.07 4.45
C GLY A 349 0.02 -3.56 4.55
N ILE A 350 -1.22 -3.07 4.51
CA ILE A 350 -1.60 -1.67 4.69
C ILE A 350 -2.58 -1.58 5.85
N VAL A 351 -2.44 -0.54 6.66
CA VAL A 351 -3.37 -0.14 7.72
C VAL A 351 -3.85 1.27 7.42
N VAL A 352 -5.17 1.45 7.43
CA VAL A 352 -5.82 2.76 7.28
C VAL A 352 -6.71 2.99 8.49
N VAL A 353 -6.38 3.99 9.29
CA VAL A 353 -7.15 4.37 10.48
C VAL A 353 -7.41 5.87 10.50
N GLU A 354 -8.54 6.25 11.07
CA GLU A 354 -8.91 7.64 11.29
C GLU A 354 -9.16 7.90 12.77
N GLY A 355 -8.87 9.12 13.22
CA GLY A 355 -9.08 9.55 14.60
C GLY A 355 -9.05 11.06 14.74
N GLU A 356 -9.56 11.57 15.86
CA GLU A 356 -9.48 13.01 16.16
C GLU A 356 -8.04 13.39 16.52
N ASP A 357 -7.53 14.48 15.95
CA ASP A 357 -6.22 15.01 16.31
C ASP A 357 -6.32 15.72 17.67
N PRO A 358 -5.72 15.18 18.74
CA PRO A 358 -5.88 15.72 20.08
C PRO A 358 -5.28 17.12 20.25
N ARG A 359 -4.46 17.58 19.30
CA ARG A 359 -3.82 18.90 19.32
C ARG A 359 -4.76 20.00 18.84
N ASN A 360 -5.81 19.69 18.09
CA ASN A 360 -6.66 20.68 17.42
C ASN A 360 -8.13 20.28 17.45
N GLU A 361 -9.01 21.20 17.85
CA GLU A 361 -10.46 20.95 17.81
C GLU A 361 -10.98 20.82 16.37
N ASN A 362 -11.84 19.83 16.13
CA ASN A 362 -12.51 19.55 14.84
C ASN A 362 -11.53 19.22 13.69
N VAL A 363 -10.37 18.68 14.00
CA VAL A 363 -9.41 18.16 13.01
C VAL A 363 -9.34 16.66 13.17
N THR A 364 -9.67 15.93 12.12
CA THR A 364 -9.51 14.48 12.06
C THR A 364 -8.24 14.18 11.27
N PHE A 365 -7.47 13.20 11.72
CA PHE A 365 -6.34 12.67 10.95
C PHE A 365 -6.72 11.32 10.37
N ARG A 366 -6.08 11.00 9.25
CA ARG A 366 -6.06 9.66 8.69
C ARG A 366 -4.61 9.21 8.59
N GLU A 367 -4.31 8.08 9.21
CA GLU A 367 -3.02 7.40 9.09
C GLU A 367 -3.16 6.29 8.05
N THR A 368 -2.38 6.40 6.97
CA THR A 368 -2.19 5.31 6.01
C THR A 368 -0.75 4.83 6.14
N GLY A 369 -0.55 3.62 6.64
CA GLY A 369 0.78 3.04 6.76
C GLY A 369 0.85 1.62 6.26
N GLY A 370 2.05 1.24 5.83
CA GLY A 370 2.35 -0.09 5.34
C GLY A 370 3.34 -0.79 6.24
N PHE A 371 3.32 -2.10 6.22
CA PHE A 371 4.27 -2.95 6.92
C PHE A 371 4.73 -4.11 6.06
N ILE A 372 5.95 -4.57 6.36
CA ILE A 372 6.46 -5.86 5.92
C ILE A 372 6.97 -6.56 7.17
N ALA A 373 6.57 -7.82 7.37
CA ALA A 373 7.01 -8.63 8.49
C ALA A 373 7.38 -10.05 8.04
N THR A 374 8.34 -10.63 8.74
CA THR A 374 8.84 -11.98 8.47
C THR A 374 8.90 -12.80 9.76
N ARG A 375 8.96 -14.13 9.63
CA ARG A 375 8.93 -15.06 10.75
C ARG A 375 10.09 -14.95 11.75
#